data_AF-A0A2A7N975-F1
#
_entry.id   AF-A0A2A7N975-F1
#
_cell.length_a   1.000
_cell.length_b   1.000
_cell.length_c   1.000
_cell.angle_alpha   90.00
_cell.angle_beta   90.00
_cell.angle_gamma   90.00
#
_symmetry.space_group_name_H-M   'P 1'
#
loop_
_entity.id
_entity.type
_entity.pdbx_description
1 polymer ?
#
loop_
_entity_poly.entity_id
_entity_poly.type
_entity_poly.pdbx_seq_one_letter_code
_entity_poly.pdbx_strand_id
1 'polypeptide(L)'
;MIGWLTAHTIRRAPRRLVLGALGVAFPVAMLAATLLFVDDADRAMTRVALQPVQMEMRALGRSLDMDMISVSHDLGAVPAVARAEPFAATNVVVQAPDTGSGRPD
;
A
#
# COMPACT_ATOMS: atom_id res chain seq x y z
N MET A 1 -15.92 -34.24 39.32
CA MET A 1 -14.87 -35.16 39.83
C MET A 1 -13.48 -34.88 39.24
N ILE A 2 -13.35 -34.56 37.95
CA ILE A 2 -12.07 -34.26 37.26
C ILE A 2 -11.30 -33.06 37.82
N GLY A 3 -12.00 -31.96 38.18
CA GLY A 3 -11.35 -30.74 38.70
C GLY A 3 -10.64 -30.89 40.05
N TRP A 4 -11.10 -31.84 40.89
CA TRP A 4 -10.47 -32.10 42.19
C TRP A 4 -9.18 -32.91 42.04
N LEU A 5 -9.16 -33.85 41.09
CA LEU A 5 -7.97 -34.62 40.73
C LEU A 5 -6.90 -33.72 40.10
N THR A 6 -7.27 -32.86 39.15
CA THR A 6 -6.32 -31.91 38.54
C THR A 6 -5.73 -30.95 39.58
N ALA A 7 -6.55 -30.40 40.48
CA ALA A 7 -6.08 -29.53 41.56
C ALA A 7 -5.12 -30.25 42.53
N HIS A 8 -5.35 -31.53 42.84
CA HIS A 8 -4.47 -32.32 43.70
C HIS A 8 -3.14 -32.66 43.02
N THR A 9 -3.16 -32.95 41.71
CA THR A 9 -1.94 -33.17 40.90
C THR A 9 -1.12 -31.88 40.74
N ILE A 10 -1.79 -30.74 40.58
CA ILE A 10 -1.14 -29.41 40.47
C ILE A 10 -0.37 -29.06 41.75
N ARG A 11 -0.93 -29.40 42.93
CA ARG A 11 -0.28 -29.13 44.22
C ARG A 11 0.96 -29.98 44.50
N ARG A 12 1.07 -31.19 43.94
CA ARG A 12 2.19 -32.11 44.25
C ARG A 12 3.48 -31.83 43.46
N ALA A 13 3.41 -31.21 42.28
CA ALA A 13 4.59 -30.96 41.45
C ALA A 13 4.50 -29.66 40.63
N PRO A 14 4.37 -28.48 41.28
CA PRO A 14 4.13 -27.22 40.59
C PRO A 14 5.26 -26.84 39.62
N ARG A 15 6.52 -27.11 39.98
CA ARG A 15 7.69 -26.83 39.11
C ARG A 15 7.65 -27.59 37.78
N ARG A 16 7.23 -28.86 37.78
CA ARG A 16 7.15 -29.65 36.54
C ARG A 16 6.04 -29.16 35.61
N LEU A 17 4.93 -28.72 36.18
CA LEU A 17 3.83 -28.13 35.40
C LEU A 17 4.22 -26.77 34.82
N VAL A 18 4.89 -25.93 35.59
CA VAL A 18 5.40 -24.64 35.09
C VAL A 18 6.39 -24.85 33.95
N LEU A 19 7.33 -25.80 34.07
CA LEU A 19 8.27 -26.12 33.00
C LEU A 19 7.58 -26.68 31.75
N GLY A 20 6.59 -27.58 31.93
CA GLY A 20 5.79 -28.09 30.81
C GLY A 20 4.96 -27.01 30.13
N ALA A 21 4.33 -26.12 30.92
CA ALA A 21 3.58 -24.98 30.41
C ALA A 21 4.49 -24.00 29.66
N LEU A 22 5.70 -23.72 30.16
CA LEU A 22 6.69 -22.90 29.48
C LEU A 22 7.11 -23.48 28.13
N GLY A 23 7.28 -24.81 28.05
CA GLY A 23 7.63 -25.49 26.81
C GLY A 23 6.60 -25.33 25.70
N VAL A 24 5.30 -25.25 26.07
CA VAL A 24 4.21 -25.01 25.10
C VAL A 24 3.95 -23.53 24.88
N ALA A 25 4.01 -22.72 25.94
CA ALA A 25 3.74 -21.29 25.86
C ALA A 25 4.77 -20.55 25.02
N PHE A 26 6.04 -20.98 25.04
CA PHE A 26 7.11 -20.33 24.28
C PHE A 26 6.86 -20.33 22.76
N PRO A 27 6.67 -21.48 22.08
CA PRO A 27 6.40 -21.49 20.65
C PRO A 27 5.08 -20.80 20.29
N VAL A 28 4.05 -20.91 21.13
CA VAL A 28 2.77 -20.20 20.92
C VAL A 28 2.97 -18.69 21.00
N ALA A 29 3.73 -18.20 21.98
CA ALA A 29 4.04 -16.78 22.12
C ALA A 29 4.89 -16.27 20.96
N MET A 30 5.86 -17.07 20.49
CA MET A 30 6.68 -16.72 19.32
C MET A 30 5.82 -16.59 18.06
N LEU A 31 4.89 -17.53 17.82
CA LEU A 31 3.96 -17.47 16.71
C LEU A 31 3.00 -16.27 16.82
N ALA A 32 2.48 -15.99 18.01
CA ALA A 32 1.62 -14.83 18.23
C ALA A 32 2.37 -13.52 17.96
N ALA A 33 3.63 -13.42 18.42
CA ALA A 33 4.48 -12.26 18.19
C ALA A 33 4.76 -12.03 16.69
N THR A 34 5.03 -13.09 15.93
CA THR A 34 5.25 -12.95 14.48
C THR A 34 3.97 -12.53 13.76
N LEU A 35 2.82 -13.09 14.11
CA LEU A 35 1.54 -12.68 13.51
C LEU A 35 1.20 -11.21 13.82
N LEU A 36 1.40 -10.77 15.07
CA LEU A 36 1.18 -9.38 15.45
C LEU A 36 2.13 -8.43 14.74
N PHE A 37 3.40 -8.82 14.59
CA PHE A 37 4.39 -8.04 13.85
C PHE A 37 4.01 -7.89 12.38
N VAL A 38 3.57 -8.97 11.74
CA VAL A 38 3.13 -8.95 10.33
C VAL A 38 1.88 -8.09 10.16
N ASP A 39 0.88 -8.21 11.02
CA ASP A 39 -0.34 -7.38 10.97
C ASP A 39 -0.02 -5.89 11.15
N ASP A 40 0.89 -5.54 12.06
CA ASP A 40 1.31 -4.14 12.24
C ASP A 40 2.11 -3.63 11.03
N ALA A 41 3.00 -4.45 10.47
CA ALA A 41 3.75 -4.13 9.26
C ALA A 41 2.82 -3.93 8.06
N ASP A 42 1.83 -4.80 7.85
CA ASP A 42 0.85 -4.70 6.78
C ASP A 42 -0.02 -3.45 6.94
N ARG A 43 -0.45 -3.12 8.16
CA ARG A 43 -1.19 -1.89 8.44
C ARG A 43 -0.35 -0.65 8.19
N ALA A 44 0.94 -0.68 8.55
CA ALA A 44 1.86 0.41 8.29
C ALA A 44 2.10 0.58 6.79
N MET A 45 2.38 -0.51 6.06
CA MET A 45 2.54 -0.49 4.60
C MET A 45 1.27 -0.04 3.89
N THR A 46 0.10 -0.52 4.34
CA THR A 46 -1.20 -0.10 3.80
C THR A 46 -1.44 1.38 4.07
N ARG A 47 -1.12 1.88 5.26
CA ARG A 47 -1.25 3.31 5.59
C ARG A 47 -0.30 4.17 4.76
N VAL A 48 0.90 3.71 4.46
CA VAL A 48 1.88 4.42 3.62
C VAL A 48 1.48 4.34 2.14
N ALA A 49 1.02 3.19 1.66
CA ALA A 49 0.55 3.00 0.29
C ALA A 49 -0.76 3.74 0.00
N LEU A 50 -1.63 3.88 1.01
CA LEU A 50 -2.85 4.67 0.95
C LEU A 50 -2.64 6.13 1.40
N GLN A 51 -1.45 6.48 1.91
CA GLN A 51 -1.07 7.89 2.08
C GLN A 51 -1.16 8.50 0.70
N PRO A 52 -1.98 9.56 0.54
CA PRO A 52 -2.80 9.72 -0.63
C PRO A 52 -1.89 9.76 -1.84
N VAL A 53 -1.99 8.73 -2.67
CA VAL A 53 -1.61 8.83 -4.07
C VAL A 53 -2.44 10.00 -4.56
N GLN A 54 -1.81 11.17 -4.62
CA GLN A 54 -2.45 12.35 -5.18
C GLN A 54 -2.77 11.94 -6.61
N MET A 55 -4.06 11.70 -6.87
CA MET A 55 -4.52 11.28 -8.18
C MET A 55 -4.28 12.47 -9.11
N GLU A 56 -3.14 12.48 -9.80
CA GLU A 56 -2.87 13.45 -10.85
C GLU A 56 -3.80 13.14 -12.02
N MET A 57 -4.92 13.86 -12.09
CA MET A 57 -5.79 13.82 -13.26
C MET A 57 -5.29 14.83 -14.29
N ARG A 58 -4.94 14.31 -15.48
CA ARG A 58 -4.53 15.12 -16.62
C ARG A 58 -5.69 15.26 -17.59
N ALA A 59 -6.18 16.47 -17.76
CA ALA A 59 -7.13 16.81 -18.81
C ALA A 59 -6.38 17.45 -19.98
N LEU A 60 -6.73 17.08 -21.20
CA LEU A 60 -6.18 17.67 -22.42
C LEU A 60 -7.29 18.42 -23.15
N GLY A 61 -7.01 19.68 -23.49
CA GLY A 61 -7.89 20.47 -24.35
C GLY A 61 -7.97 19.85 -25.74
N ARG A 62 -9.18 19.78 -26.31
CA ARG A 62 -9.40 19.28 -27.68
C ARG A 62 -9.26 20.36 -28.76
N SER A 63 -9.12 21.63 -28.37
CA SER A 63 -9.01 22.78 -29.26
C SER A 63 -7.77 23.60 -28.93
N LEU A 64 -7.12 24.16 -29.95
CA LEU A 64 -5.98 25.07 -29.80
C LEU A 64 -6.37 26.43 -29.22
N ASP A 65 -7.63 26.84 -29.38
CA ASP A 65 -8.12 28.19 -29.01
C ASP A 65 -8.67 28.24 -27.58
N MET A 66 -8.29 27.27 -26.75
CA MET A 66 -8.85 27.10 -25.42
C MET A 66 -7.97 27.81 -24.38
N ASP A 67 -8.56 28.74 -23.63
CA ASP A 67 -7.85 29.46 -22.56
C ASP A 67 -7.67 28.56 -21.33
N MET A 68 -6.47 28.00 -21.18
CA MET A 68 -6.10 27.14 -20.05
C MET A 68 -6.08 27.87 -18.70
N ILE A 69 -6.01 29.21 -18.68
CA ILE A 69 -6.03 29.99 -17.44
C ILE A 69 -7.45 30.06 -16.87
N SER A 70 -8.44 30.35 -17.72
CA SER A 70 -9.85 30.30 -17.30
C SER A 70 -10.25 28.89 -16.85
N VAL A 71 -9.81 27.86 -17.59
CA VAL A 71 -10.13 26.47 -17.26
C VAL A 71 -9.52 26.04 -15.93
N SER A 72 -8.28 26.43 -15.62
CA SER A 72 -7.64 26.10 -14.33
C SER A 72 -8.33 26.80 -13.15
N HIS A 73 -8.76 28.05 -13.35
CA HIS A 73 -9.55 28.78 -12.36
C HIS A 73 -10.88 28.09 -12.06
N ASP A 74 -11.61 27.67 -13.09
CA ASP A 74 -12.90 26.99 -12.95
C ASP A 74 -12.74 25.60 -12.31
N LEU A 75 -11.68 24.86 -12.65
CA LEU A 75 -11.33 23.60 -12.01
C LEU A 75 -11.00 23.78 -10.53
N GLY A 76 -10.33 24.86 -10.16
CA GLY A 76 -10.05 25.20 -8.76
C GLY A 76 -11.30 25.47 -7.92
N ALA A 77 -12.43 25.82 -8.56
CA ALA A 77 -13.72 26.01 -7.88
C ALA A 77 -14.48 24.69 -7.64
N VAL A 78 -14.04 23.57 -8.22
CA VAL A 78 -14.73 22.28 -8.09
C VAL A 78 -14.45 21.65 -6.72
N PRO A 79 -15.49 21.29 -5.94
CA PRO A 79 -15.31 20.54 -4.70
C PRO A 79 -14.63 19.20 -4.98
N ALA A 80 -13.52 18.94 -4.28
CA ALA A 80 -12.58 17.82 -4.46
C ALA A 80 -11.34 18.08 -5.33
N VAL A 81 -11.22 19.24 -5.99
CA VAL A 81 -9.95 19.65 -6.61
C VAL A 81 -9.10 20.40 -5.57
N ALA A 82 -7.99 19.81 -5.16
CA ALA A 82 -7.07 20.45 -4.22
C ALA A 82 -6.22 21.55 -4.87
N ARG A 83 -5.80 21.32 -6.13
CA ARG A 83 -4.99 22.25 -6.92
C ARG A 83 -5.15 21.93 -8.40
N ALA A 84 -5.30 22.95 -9.23
CA ALA A 84 -5.31 22.84 -10.68
C ALA A 84 -4.14 23.67 -11.24
N GLU A 85 -3.29 23.04 -12.06
CA GLU A 85 -2.14 23.71 -12.68
C GLU A 85 -2.14 23.49 -14.19
N PRO A 86 -1.96 24.55 -15.00
CA PRO A 86 -1.75 24.41 -16.43
C PRO A 86 -0.44 23.65 -16.69
N PHE A 87 -0.47 22.69 -17.61
CA PHE A 87 0.72 21.99 -18.07
C PHE A 87 0.76 21.98 -19.61
N ALA A 88 1.97 21.94 -20.18
CA ALA A 88 2.19 21.75 -21.61
C ALA A 88 2.83 20.39 -21.83
N ALA A 89 2.32 19.61 -22.77
CA ALA A 89 2.89 18.34 -23.18
C ALA A 89 3.13 18.35 -24.69
N THR A 90 4.35 18.04 -25.10
CA THR A 90 4.73 17.91 -26.51
C THR A 90 4.99 16.43 -26.79
N ASN A 91 4.24 15.86 -27.73
CA ASN A 91 4.54 14.53 -28.26
C ASN A 91 5.75 14.65 -29.19
N VAL A 92 6.94 14.31 -28.69
CA VAL A 92 8.12 14.19 -29.54
C VAL A 92 7.99 12.88 -30.30
N VAL A 93 7.53 12.95 -31.55
CA VAL A 93 7.64 11.84 -32.49
C VAL A 93 9.11 11.76 -32.87
N VAL A 94 9.85 10.83 -32.24
CA VAL A 94 11.19 10.47 -32.72
C VAL A 94 11.00 9.71 -34.01
N GLN A 95 11.01 10.44 -35.12
CA GLN A 95 11.12 9.84 -36.44
C GLN A 95 12.52 9.23 -36.50
N ALA A 96 12.59 7.90 -36.46
CA ALA A 96 13.84 7.21 -36.75
C ALA A 96 14.35 7.72 -38.10
N PRO A 97 15.64 8.10 -38.21
CA PRO A 97 16.20 8.55 -39.48
C PRO A 97 15.86 7.51 -40.54
N ASP A 98 15.29 7.97 -41.65
CA ASP A 98 14.89 7.13 -42.77
C ASP A 98 15.99 6.08 -43.01
N THR A 99 15.68 4.79 -42.82
CA THR A 99 16.49 3.72 -43.38
C THR A 99 16.29 3.78 -44.88
N GLY A 100 17.03 4.71 -45.50
CA GLY A 100 17.13 4.89 -46.92
C GLY A 100 17.67 3.63 -47.58
N SER A 101 17.05 3.33 -48.73
CA SER A 101 17.51 2.45 -49.81
C SER A 101 17.76 0.98 -49.47
N GLY A 102 16.68 0.20 -49.57
CA GLY A 102 16.76 -1.22 -49.90
C GLY A 102 15.64 -1.57 -50.87
N ARG A 103 15.76 -1.16 -52.13
CA ARG A 103 15.00 -1.74 -53.24
C ARG A 103 15.77 -2.98 -53.72
N PRO A 104 15.25 -4.20 -53.55
CA PRO A 104 15.51 -5.26 -54.50
C PRO A 104 14.46 -5.18 -55.62
N ASP A 105 14.97 -5.25 -56.85
CA ASP A 105 14.28 -5.50 -58.13
C ASP A 105 13.69 -4.29 -58.89
#